data_AF-H5SDI1-F1
#
_entry.id   AF-H5SDI1-F1
#
_cell.length_a   1.000
_cell.length_b   1.000
_cell.length_c   1.000
_cell.angle_alpha   90.00
_cell.angle_beta   90.00
_cell.angle_gamma   90.00
#
_symmetry.space_group_name_H-M   'P 1'
#
loop_
_entity.id
_entity.type
_entity.pdbx_description
1 polymer ?
#
loop_
_entity_poly.entity_id
_entity_poly.type
_entity_poly.pdbx_seq_one_letter_code
_entity_poly.pdbx_strand_id
1 'polypeptide(L)'
;AVDLIKGLGVYAGLTVIDVPGATGYLDTNYAGKVQAALDALTERDFVYLHVEAPDECGHQGRLDLKIQAIEDFDAKVVGPICTELSQRHQDFALVVTTDHYTPVRDRVHVAAPVPFVLYHSTSPMHHHHGGMAFHERAAQGGKSVQGHELLPWVLSL
;
A
#
# COMPACT_ATOMS: atom_id res chain seq x y z
N ALA A 1 -7.45 8.39 -1.94
CA ALA A 1 -7.73 9.04 -0.64
C ALA A 1 -7.88 10.55 -0.84
N VAL A 2 -6.94 11.17 -1.55
CA VAL A 2 -6.97 12.59 -1.93
C VAL A 2 -7.28 12.77 -3.43
N ASP A 3 -7.71 13.98 -3.81
CA ASP A 3 -8.14 14.29 -5.19
C ASP A 3 -7.00 14.20 -6.20
N LEU A 4 -5.76 14.54 -5.81
CA LEU A 4 -4.59 14.42 -6.67
C LEU A 4 -4.40 12.98 -7.15
N ILE A 5 -4.38 12.02 -6.22
CA ILE A 5 -4.22 10.59 -6.53
C ILE A 5 -5.40 10.06 -7.35
N LYS A 6 -6.62 10.51 -7.07
CA LYS A 6 -7.80 10.16 -7.90
C LYS A 6 -7.62 10.64 -9.34
N GLY A 7 -7.19 11.89 -9.52
CA GLY A 7 -6.93 12.47 -10.84
C GLY A 7 -5.88 11.70 -11.61
N LEU A 8 -4.74 11.37 -10.98
CA LEU A 8 -3.69 10.55 -11.58
C LEU A 8 -4.22 9.16 -11.99
N GLY A 9 -5.05 8.53 -11.15
CA GLY A 9 -5.71 7.26 -11.47
C GLY A 9 -6.56 7.35 -12.74
N VAL A 10 -7.38 8.41 -12.87
CA VAL A 10 -8.19 8.65 -14.09
C VAL A 10 -7.29 8.82 -15.31
N TYR A 11 -6.22 9.62 -15.21
CA TYR A 11 -5.26 9.80 -16.30
C TYR A 11 -4.54 8.50 -16.70
N ALA A 12 -4.33 7.59 -15.74
CA ALA A 12 -3.77 6.26 -15.97
C ALA A 12 -4.80 5.24 -16.47
N GLY A 13 -6.06 5.63 -16.69
CA GLY A 13 -7.14 4.76 -17.17
C GLY A 13 -7.82 3.92 -16.10
N LEU A 14 -7.59 4.21 -14.81
CA LEU A 14 -8.27 3.54 -13.70
C LEU A 14 -9.66 4.12 -13.47
N THR A 15 -10.56 3.27 -13.00
CA THR A 15 -11.88 3.71 -12.48
C THR A 15 -11.74 4.09 -11.01
N VAL A 16 -12.13 5.30 -10.65
CA VAL A 16 -12.14 5.75 -9.25
C VAL A 16 -13.35 5.16 -8.54
N ILE A 17 -13.12 4.54 -7.37
CA ILE A 17 -14.18 4.07 -6.48
C ILE A 17 -14.31 5.07 -5.33
N ASP A 18 -15.44 5.76 -5.27
CA ASP A 18 -15.74 6.67 -4.17
C ASP A 18 -16.24 5.90 -2.95
N VAL A 19 -15.43 5.91 -1.89
CA VAL A 19 -15.74 5.25 -0.62
C VAL A 19 -16.28 6.31 0.35
N PRO A 20 -17.55 6.20 0.78
CA PRO A 20 -18.11 7.11 1.79
C PRO A 20 -17.27 7.12 3.07
N GLY A 21 -16.96 8.31 3.57
CA GLY A 21 -16.12 8.48 4.77
C GLY A 21 -14.62 8.27 4.53
N ALA A 22 -14.13 8.17 3.29
CA ALA A 22 -12.70 8.20 3.01
C ALA A 22 -12.15 9.64 3.11
N THR A 23 -11.71 10.03 4.30
CA THR A 23 -11.29 11.41 4.63
C THR A 23 -9.86 11.75 4.22
N GLY A 24 -9.00 10.75 4.07
CA GLY A 24 -7.56 10.96 3.88
C GLY A 24 -6.76 11.14 5.17
N TYR A 25 -7.39 11.07 6.34
CA TYR A 25 -6.67 11.14 7.62
C TYR A 25 -6.93 9.89 8.48
N LEU A 26 -6.53 9.91 9.75
CA LEU A 26 -6.66 8.78 10.69
C LEU A 26 -8.11 8.32 10.90
N ASP A 27 -9.08 9.20 10.69
CA ASP A 27 -10.51 8.92 10.79
C ASP A 27 -11.12 8.38 9.48
N THR A 28 -10.28 8.07 8.47
CA THR A 28 -10.74 7.53 7.20
C THR A 28 -11.46 6.19 7.38
N ASN A 29 -12.45 5.93 6.53
CA ASN A 29 -13.14 4.64 6.47
C ASN A 29 -12.23 3.54 5.87
N TYR A 30 -11.37 2.94 6.70
CA TYR A 30 -10.48 1.84 6.29
C TYR A 30 -11.27 0.62 5.80
N ALA A 31 -12.29 0.19 6.55
CA ALA A 31 -13.10 -0.98 6.22
C ALA A 31 -13.81 -0.81 4.87
N GLY A 32 -14.37 0.37 4.60
CA GLY A 32 -15.00 0.68 3.32
C GLY A 32 -14.01 0.63 2.15
N LYS A 33 -12.76 1.07 2.35
CA LYS A 33 -11.72 0.96 1.32
C LYS A 33 -11.33 -0.48 1.02
N VAL A 34 -11.18 -1.30 2.07
CA VAL A 34 -10.90 -2.73 1.93
C VAL A 34 -12.04 -3.43 1.20
N GLN A 35 -13.29 -3.22 1.63
CA GLN A 35 -14.45 -3.84 0.99
C GLN A 35 -14.55 -3.43 -0.48
N ALA A 36 -14.44 -2.15 -0.78
CA ALA A 36 -14.47 -1.65 -2.16
C ALA A 36 -13.36 -2.26 -3.04
N ALA A 37 -12.15 -2.43 -2.50
CA ALA A 37 -11.06 -3.09 -3.23
C ALA A 37 -11.34 -4.57 -3.49
N LEU A 38 -11.83 -5.29 -2.48
CA LEU A 38 -12.18 -6.71 -2.58
C LEU A 38 -13.34 -6.97 -3.53
N ASP A 39 -14.35 -6.09 -3.54
CA ASP A 39 -15.47 -6.14 -4.47
C ASP A 39 -15.00 -5.87 -5.89
N ALA A 40 -14.17 -4.84 -6.09
CA ALA A 40 -13.62 -4.52 -7.41
C ALA A 40 -12.79 -5.68 -7.98
N LEU A 41 -12.03 -6.39 -7.15
CA LEU A 41 -11.28 -7.59 -7.56
C LEU A 41 -12.16 -8.77 -7.97
N THR A 42 -13.48 -8.73 -7.76
CA THR A 42 -14.39 -9.77 -8.30
C THR A 42 -14.70 -9.56 -9.79
N GLU A 43 -14.56 -8.32 -10.28
CA GLU A 43 -14.87 -7.93 -11.66
C GLU A 43 -13.65 -7.43 -12.45
N ARG A 44 -12.53 -7.17 -11.76
CA ARG A 44 -11.32 -6.54 -12.30
C ARG A 44 -10.08 -7.30 -11.85
N ASP A 45 -9.03 -7.25 -12.68
CA ASP A 45 -7.78 -7.95 -12.41
C ASP A 45 -6.77 -7.13 -11.59
N PHE A 46 -7.04 -5.83 -11.39
CA PHE A 46 -6.12 -4.91 -10.72
C PHE A 46 -6.87 -3.87 -9.87
N VAL A 47 -6.34 -3.64 -8.67
CA VAL A 47 -6.78 -2.57 -7.77
C VAL A 47 -5.57 -1.85 -7.20
N TYR A 48 -5.65 -0.51 -7.19
CA TYR A 48 -4.73 0.36 -6.47
C TYR A 48 -5.46 0.97 -5.25
N LEU A 49 -5.05 0.60 -4.04
CA LEU A 49 -5.63 1.08 -2.79
C LEU A 49 -4.67 2.06 -2.12
N HIS A 50 -5.15 3.28 -1.84
CA HIS A 50 -4.34 4.35 -1.25
C HIS A 50 -4.80 4.76 0.17
N VAL A 51 -3.82 4.93 1.07
CA VAL A 51 -3.99 5.51 2.41
C VAL A 51 -3.02 6.68 2.59
N GLU A 52 -3.57 7.84 2.91
CA GLU A 52 -2.84 9.12 2.98
C GLU A 52 -2.32 9.44 4.40
N ALA A 53 -3.02 8.97 5.44
CA ALA A 53 -2.77 9.37 6.82
C ALA A 53 -1.28 9.31 7.29
N PRO A 54 -0.46 8.31 6.90
CA PRO A 54 0.96 8.29 7.28
C PRO A 54 1.77 9.51 6.79
N ASP A 55 1.42 10.06 5.63
CA ASP A 55 2.10 11.22 5.05
C ASP A 55 1.74 12.50 5.80
N GLU A 56 0.45 12.75 5.98
CA GLU A 56 -0.10 13.88 6.74
C GLU A 56 0.47 13.93 8.18
N CYS A 57 0.59 12.79 8.85
CA CYS A 57 1.22 12.72 10.17
C CYS A 57 2.73 13.07 10.13
N GLY A 58 3.41 12.72 9.03
CA GLY A 58 4.78 13.12 8.75
C GLY A 58 4.94 14.63 8.61
N HIS A 59 4.09 15.27 7.79
CA HIS A 59 4.04 16.72 7.63
C HIS A 59 3.76 17.47 8.94
N GLN A 60 2.90 16.92 9.79
CA GLN A 60 2.60 17.51 11.09
C GLN A 60 3.74 17.36 12.12
N GLY A 61 4.75 16.53 11.83
CA GLY A 61 5.81 16.21 12.78
C GLY A 61 5.31 15.43 13.98
N ARG A 62 4.23 14.64 13.82
CA ARG A 62 3.59 13.86 14.89
C ARG A 62 4.00 12.40 14.80
N LEU A 63 5.05 12.04 15.54
CA LEU A 63 5.59 10.67 15.57
C LEU A 63 4.55 9.67 16.05
N ASP A 64 3.85 9.99 17.14
CA ASP A 64 2.82 9.16 17.75
C ASP A 64 1.70 8.83 16.75
N LEU A 65 1.21 9.87 16.05
CA LEU A 65 0.16 9.69 15.04
C LEU A 65 0.66 8.97 13.79
N LYS A 66 1.92 9.18 13.39
CA LYS A 66 2.50 8.46 12.25
C LYS A 66 2.65 6.97 12.54
N ILE A 67 3.06 6.59 13.76
CA ILE A 67 3.10 5.20 14.19
C ILE A 67 1.69 4.60 14.15
N GLN A 68 0.70 5.29 14.74
CA GLN A 68 -0.69 4.85 14.68
C GLN A 68 -1.17 4.66 13.24
N ALA A 69 -0.87 5.59 12.33
CA ALA A 69 -1.29 5.50 10.93
C ALA A 69 -0.74 4.27 10.22
N ILE A 70 0.51 3.88 10.53
CA ILE A 70 1.18 2.70 9.97
C ILE A 70 0.58 1.42 10.56
N GLU A 71 0.38 1.37 11.89
CA GLU A 71 -0.27 0.24 12.57
C GLU A 71 -1.70 0.04 12.08
N ASP A 72 -2.46 1.12 11.91
CA ASP A 72 -3.81 1.11 11.35
C ASP A 72 -3.81 0.64 9.89
N PHE A 73 -2.83 1.05 9.08
CA PHE A 73 -2.69 0.56 7.72
C PHE A 73 -2.43 -0.95 7.68
N ASP A 74 -1.52 -1.46 8.52
CA ASP A 74 -1.24 -2.89 8.61
C ASP A 74 -2.48 -3.68 9.08
N ALA A 75 -3.04 -3.31 10.23
CA ALA A 75 -4.13 -4.06 10.86
C ALA A 75 -5.48 -3.90 10.16
N LYS A 76 -5.77 -2.75 9.56
CA LYS A 76 -7.09 -2.43 8.98
C LYS A 76 -7.11 -2.48 7.46
N VAL A 77 -5.97 -2.64 6.79
CA VAL A 77 -5.90 -2.75 5.32
C VAL A 77 -5.12 -3.97 4.87
N VAL A 78 -3.82 -4.05 5.17
CA VAL A 78 -2.96 -5.12 4.66
C VAL A 78 -3.41 -6.48 5.17
N GLY A 79 -3.59 -6.63 6.49
CA GLY A 79 -4.06 -7.87 7.12
C GLY A 79 -5.39 -8.38 6.56
N PRO A 80 -6.46 -7.56 6.53
CA PRO A 80 -7.74 -7.94 5.94
C PRO A 80 -7.65 -8.33 4.46
N ILE A 81 -6.93 -7.58 3.63
CA ILE A 81 -6.74 -7.91 2.20
C ILE A 81 -6.02 -9.26 2.06
N CYS A 82 -4.91 -9.46 2.77
CA CYS A 82 -4.18 -10.73 2.75
C CYS A 82 -5.06 -11.91 3.16
N THR A 83 -5.83 -11.74 4.24
CA THR A 83 -6.73 -12.78 4.79
C THR A 83 -7.77 -13.19 3.75
N GLU A 84 -8.46 -12.22 3.16
CA GLU A 84 -9.53 -12.45 2.19
C GLU A 84 -9.00 -13.05 0.88
N LEU A 85 -7.91 -12.50 0.33
CA LEU A 85 -7.32 -13.04 -0.90
C LEU A 85 -6.81 -14.47 -0.73
N SER A 86 -6.27 -14.81 0.44
CA SER A 86 -5.78 -16.18 0.73
C SER A 86 -6.92 -17.20 0.79
N GLN A 87 -8.16 -16.77 1.05
CA GLN A 87 -9.35 -17.62 1.11
C GLN A 87 -10.04 -17.79 -0.25
N ARG A 88 -9.76 -16.91 -1.23
CA ARG A 88 -10.42 -16.94 -2.55
C ARG A 88 -9.98 -18.09 -3.46
N HIS A 89 -8.99 -18.89 -3.06
CA HIS A 89 -8.43 -19.99 -3.86
C HIS A 89 -8.06 -19.57 -5.31
N GLN A 90 -7.61 -18.32 -5.46
CA GLN A 90 -7.21 -17.71 -6.72
C GLN A 90 -5.76 -17.23 -6.60
N ASP A 91 -5.05 -17.21 -7.73
CA ASP A 91 -3.72 -16.67 -7.76
C ASP A 91 -3.75 -15.14 -7.66
N PHE A 92 -2.86 -14.57 -6.86
CA PHE A 92 -2.77 -13.13 -6.68
C PHE A 92 -1.34 -12.68 -6.42
N ALA A 93 -1.07 -11.45 -6.83
CA ALA A 93 0.10 -10.68 -6.43
C ALA A 93 -0.34 -9.52 -5.54
N LEU A 94 0.38 -9.28 -4.44
CA LEU A 94 0.18 -8.15 -3.55
C LEU A 94 1.50 -7.38 -3.43
N VAL A 95 1.44 -6.09 -3.73
CA VAL A 95 2.53 -5.15 -3.51
C VAL A 95 2.14 -4.18 -2.42
N VAL A 96 2.97 -4.04 -1.40
CA VAL A 96 2.82 -3.01 -0.37
C VAL A 96 4.06 -2.12 -0.40
N THR A 97 3.86 -0.81 -0.56
CA THR A 97 4.92 0.20 -0.66
C THR A 97 4.39 1.55 -0.21
N THR A 98 5.30 2.52 -0.03
CA THR A 98 4.98 3.95 -0.03
C THR A 98 5.48 4.58 -1.33
N ASP A 99 4.92 5.71 -1.72
CA ASP A 99 5.31 6.46 -2.93
C ASP A 99 6.49 7.42 -2.67
N HIS A 100 6.60 7.96 -1.46
CA HIS A 100 7.76 8.75 -1.02
C HIS A 100 8.03 8.68 0.50
N TYR A 101 9.12 9.31 0.94
CA TYR A 101 9.38 9.59 2.35
C TYR A 101 8.88 10.95 2.75
N THR A 102 8.27 10.99 3.93
CA THR A 102 7.97 12.24 4.65
C THR A 102 8.43 12.08 6.10
N PRO A 103 9.73 12.25 6.39
CA PRO A 103 10.27 12.04 7.73
C PRO A 103 9.67 13.02 8.73
N VAL A 104 9.27 12.55 9.91
CA VAL A 104 8.65 13.38 10.98
C VAL A 104 9.53 14.56 11.39
N ARG A 105 10.86 14.37 11.33
CA ARG A 105 11.85 15.43 11.62
C ARG A 105 11.81 16.55 10.59
N ASP A 106 11.75 16.19 9.31
CA ASP A 106 11.91 17.12 8.20
C ASP A 106 10.58 17.73 7.76
N ARG A 107 9.47 17.00 7.97
CA ARG A 107 8.09 17.43 7.71
C ARG A 107 7.81 17.80 6.25
N VAL A 108 8.66 17.34 5.34
CA VAL A 108 8.57 17.55 3.90
C VAL A 108 8.94 16.27 3.19
N HIS A 109 8.60 16.18 1.91
CA HIS A 109 8.98 15.04 1.10
C HIS A 109 10.50 15.01 0.92
N VAL A 110 11.08 13.84 1.09
CA VAL A 110 12.52 13.59 0.90
C VAL A 110 12.70 12.58 -0.22
N ALA A 111 13.56 12.91 -1.18
CA ALA A 111 13.95 12.02 -2.26
C ALA A 111 14.89 10.92 -1.72
N ALA A 112 14.32 9.79 -1.32
CA ALA A 112 15.05 8.62 -0.86
C ALA A 112 14.35 7.31 -1.30
N PRO A 113 15.10 6.19 -1.47
CA PRO A 113 14.52 4.90 -1.85
C PRO A 113 13.60 4.33 -0.77
N VAL A 114 12.34 4.06 -1.13
CA VAL A 114 11.29 3.55 -0.25
C VAL A 114 11.25 2.02 -0.20
N PRO A 115 10.90 1.41 0.94
CA PRO A 115 10.76 -0.04 1.01
C PRO A 115 9.47 -0.49 0.30
N PHE A 116 9.54 -1.64 -0.36
CA PHE A 116 8.37 -2.36 -0.84
C PHE A 116 8.48 -3.84 -0.50
N VAL A 117 7.34 -4.52 -0.42
CA VAL A 117 7.24 -5.97 -0.38
C VAL A 117 6.36 -6.44 -1.53
N LEU A 118 6.76 -7.53 -2.16
CA LEU A 118 5.98 -8.24 -3.17
C LEU A 118 5.71 -9.64 -2.66
N TYR A 119 4.43 -9.99 -2.57
CA TYR A 119 3.96 -11.33 -2.32
C TYR A 119 3.27 -11.85 -3.58
N HIS A 120 3.60 -13.07 -3.99
CA HIS A 120 2.94 -13.74 -5.11
C HIS A 120 2.48 -15.12 -4.65
N SER A 121 1.18 -15.41 -4.71
CA SER A 121 0.57 -16.62 -4.12
C SER A 121 1.14 -17.93 -4.67
N THR A 122 1.62 -17.93 -5.91
CA THR A 122 2.24 -19.11 -6.56
C THR A 122 3.75 -19.23 -6.34
N SER A 123 4.39 -18.25 -5.70
CA SER A 123 5.86 -18.26 -5.57
C SER A 123 6.32 -19.42 -4.68
N PRO A 124 7.27 -20.27 -5.13
CA PRO A 124 7.79 -21.37 -4.34
C PRO A 124 8.57 -20.91 -3.09
N MET A 125 8.84 -19.61 -2.96
CA MET A 125 9.60 -19.02 -1.85
C MET A 125 8.82 -18.81 -0.55
N HIS A 126 7.53 -19.18 -0.48
CA HIS A 126 6.71 -19.07 0.75
C HIS A 126 7.32 -19.76 1.98
N HIS A 127 8.25 -20.70 1.78
CA HIS A 127 8.85 -21.49 2.85
C HIS A 127 10.19 -20.94 3.40
N HIS A 128 10.77 -19.88 2.83
CA HIS A 128 12.14 -19.47 3.14
C HIS A 128 12.30 -18.12 3.87
N HIS A 129 11.23 -17.34 4.03
CA HIS A 129 11.30 -15.99 4.64
C HIS A 129 10.29 -15.75 5.77
N GLY A 130 9.91 -16.80 6.51
CA GLY A 130 9.13 -16.63 7.73
C GLY A 130 9.89 -15.75 8.74
N GLY A 131 9.27 -14.66 9.20
CA GLY A 131 9.82 -13.81 10.27
C GLY A 131 10.61 -12.57 9.84
N MET A 132 10.59 -12.17 8.56
CA MET A 132 11.15 -10.89 8.15
C MET A 132 10.20 -9.73 8.45
N ALA A 133 10.68 -8.70 9.13
CA ALA A 133 9.93 -7.47 9.39
C ALA A 133 9.95 -6.53 8.17
N PHE A 134 8.91 -5.72 8.01
CA PHE A 134 8.82 -4.71 6.97
C PHE A 134 9.18 -3.32 7.52
N HIS A 135 10.41 -2.89 7.27
CA HIS A 135 10.92 -1.54 7.58
C HIS A 135 12.15 -1.23 6.74
N GLU A 136 12.58 0.04 6.72
CA GLU A 136 13.66 0.55 5.87
C GLU A 136 14.97 -0.24 6.01
N ARG A 137 15.35 -0.56 7.26
CA ARG A 137 16.56 -1.35 7.54
C ARG A 137 16.50 -2.78 7.00
N ALA A 138 15.34 -3.44 7.03
CA ALA A 138 15.18 -4.81 6.54
C ALA A 138 15.15 -4.87 5.02
N ALA A 139 14.75 -3.77 4.36
CA ALA A 139 14.79 -3.64 2.91
C ALA A 139 16.21 -3.42 2.35
N GLN A 140 17.19 -3.09 3.20
CA GLN A 140 18.58 -2.91 2.76
C GLN A 140 19.16 -4.21 2.19
N GLY A 141 19.74 -4.14 0.99
CA GLY A 141 20.24 -5.30 0.27
C GLY A 141 19.18 -6.07 -0.53
N GLY A 142 17.91 -5.65 -0.45
CA GLY A 142 16.84 -6.13 -1.32
C GLY A 142 16.96 -5.61 -2.76
N LYS A 143 16.05 -6.04 -3.62
CA LYS A 143 15.98 -5.57 -5.01
C LYS A 143 15.64 -4.07 -5.05
N SER A 144 16.41 -3.31 -5.81
CA SER A 144 16.09 -1.91 -6.13
C SER A 144 15.43 -1.83 -7.51
N VAL A 145 14.34 -1.07 -7.61
CA VAL A 145 13.55 -0.88 -8.83
C VAL A 145 13.16 0.59 -8.92
N GLN A 146 13.17 1.16 -10.13
CA GLN A 146 12.61 2.50 -10.35
C GLN A 146 11.10 2.47 -10.16
N GLY A 147 10.51 3.51 -9.54
CA GLY A 147 9.09 3.49 -9.19
C GLY A 147 8.15 3.17 -10.36
N HIS A 148 8.40 3.73 -11.54
CA HIS A 148 7.60 3.47 -12.75
C HIS A 148 7.81 2.07 -13.36
N GLU A 149 8.90 1.38 -12.99
CA GLU A 149 9.21 0.02 -13.45
C GLU A 149 8.67 -1.06 -12.49
N LEU A 150 8.18 -0.67 -11.31
CA LEU A 150 7.71 -1.63 -10.29
C LEU A 150 6.57 -2.49 -10.82
N LEU A 151 5.52 -1.88 -11.36
CA LEU A 151 4.35 -2.62 -11.88
C LEU A 151 4.69 -3.45 -13.14
N PRO A 152 5.38 -2.89 -14.17
CA PRO A 152 5.86 -3.70 -15.30
C PRO A 152 6.68 -4.92 -14.87
N TRP A 153 7.57 -4.76 -13.89
CA TRP A 153 8.35 -5.86 -13.35
C TRP A 153 7.47 -6.90 -12.65
N VAL A 154 6.54 -6.48 -11.79
CA VAL A 154 5.62 -7.40 -11.09
C VAL A 154 4.78 -8.21 -12.06
N LEU A 155 4.26 -7.60 -13.13
CA LEU A 155 3.47 -8.28 -14.17
C LEU A 155 4.29 -9.23 -15.07
N SER A 156 5.62 -9.18 -14.98
CA SER A 156 6.53 -10.04 -15.75
C SER A 156 6.97 -11.30 -15.02
N LEU A 157 6.63 -11.43 -13.73
CA LEU A 157 6.94 -12.59 -12.89
C LEU A 157 5.94 -13.72 -13.12
#